data_AF-A0A9C9K182-F1
#
_entry.id   AF-A0A9C9K182-F1
#
_cell.length_a   1.000
_cell.length_b   1.000
_cell.length_c   1.000
_cell.angle_alpha   90.00
_cell.angle_beta   90.00
_cell.angle_gamma   90.00
#
_symmetry.space_group_name_H-M   'P 1'
#
loop_
_entity.id
_entity.type
_entity.pdbx_description
1 polymer ?
#
loop_
_entity_poly.entity_id
_entity_poly.type
_entity_poly.pdbx_seq_one_letter_code
_entity_poly.pdbx_strand_id
1 'polypeptide(L)'
;MSDRPIDHSEREFAKNQTNVNISLEAGAGTGKTTVLIDRYLELIKSGIPIEEIAAITFTVKAAREMSWRIREKLEQLRDESTRGIGREYIENALINFNKATIKTIHSFALSMLKERPFEASVDPELVIGELENDEIDTLFRRWLASLSEDEVAVLSKAIKTGLSVDNLKNTLKILLDSLDLLPAIEEEEQPPQVIPLIKEKIEETDEIVNNQLKGSTDDKLYKNFLNLKEAVDSLECDDNLVSLLDIKIKQNLGIAPNWKDKQFVLNTINDAKSYIDSQVNVWCSWVSNRLLLSIVRLINMIYERKKELSILTYDDILIKARDLIRNNPEVRNYFRKKYRYLLIDEFQDTDPLQVEIAYLIAGSGDSTDWQSTKLRDGSIFIVGDPKQSIYHFRRADLPTYRHAEDILVGQGEKKMLYSNFRSTPTIINWVNKTFSEIIGEAGDEHIDPPYTPIRAHISDETHIKHSSIVFLLPKIEDVCELKGVDEFREVEANYIASTINKIVSNGWKIRTEDGVRSISYGDIAILYMANTQNTIYEQAMLNYNIPYAFINADHILEETHEIRGLKTILEAIRN
;
A
#
# COMPACT_ATOMS: atom_id res chain seq x y z
N MET A 1 35.09 10.38 -24.55
CA MET A 1 34.11 11.10 -23.71
C MET A 1 34.27 10.58 -22.29
N SER A 2 34.14 11.41 -21.26
CA SER A 2 34.44 11.01 -19.87
C SER A 2 33.66 9.76 -19.46
N ASP A 3 34.34 8.76 -18.89
CA ASP A 3 33.78 7.53 -18.31
C ASP A 3 32.89 7.78 -17.06
N ARG A 4 32.55 9.04 -16.82
CA ARG A 4 31.79 9.49 -15.66
C ARG A 4 30.34 9.70 -16.05
N PRO A 5 29.39 9.31 -15.19
CA PRO A 5 27.98 9.53 -15.44
C PRO A 5 27.61 11.01 -15.37
N ILE A 6 26.52 11.41 -16.03
CA ILE A 6 26.15 12.84 -16.15
C ILE A 6 25.80 13.50 -14.81
N ASP A 7 25.38 12.69 -13.85
CA ASP A 7 24.98 13.03 -12.49
C ASP A 7 26.12 12.77 -11.48
N HIS A 8 27.37 12.69 -11.94
CA HIS A 8 28.53 12.38 -11.09
C HIS A 8 28.71 13.37 -9.93
N SER A 9 28.45 14.67 -10.15
CA SER A 9 28.52 15.67 -9.08
C SER A 9 27.47 15.44 -7.99
N GLU A 10 26.27 15.02 -8.38
CA GLU A 10 25.19 14.71 -7.42
C GLU A 10 25.50 13.45 -6.62
N ARG A 11 26.08 12.43 -7.26
CA ARG A 11 26.55 11.21 -6.59
C ARG A 11 27.63 11.49 -5.55
N GLU A 12 28.66 12.26 -5.92
CA GLU A 12 29.73 12.62 -4.99
C GLU A 12 29.21 13.51 -3.84
N PHE A 13 28.24 14.39 -4.11
CA PHE A 13 27.59 15.16 -3.05
C PHE A 13 26.83 14.25 -2.08
N ALA A 14 25.94 13.39 -2.60
CA ALA A 14 25.12 12.48 -1.81
C ALA A 14 25.98 11.50 -0.98
N LYS A 15 27.13 11.08 -1.52
CA LYS A 15 28.09 10.22 -0.83
C LYS A 15 28.88 10.96 0.25
N ASN A 16 29.48 12.11 -0.07
CA ASN A 16 30.50 12.72 0.79
C ASN A 16 29.95 13.74 1.80
N GLN A 17 28.80 14.38 1.54
CA GLN A 17 28.21 15.38 2.45
C GLN A 17 27.40 14.69 3.56
N THR A 18 28.09 14.01 4.46
CA THR A 18 27.48 13.17 5.53
C THR A 18 26.81 13.97 6.64
N ASN A 19 27.13 15.26 6.76
CA ASN A 19 26.53 16.21 7.72
C ASN A 19 25.28 16.93 7.18
N VAL A 20 24.81 16.61 5.98
CA VAL A 20 23.62 17.19 5.36
C VAL A 20 22.53 16.13 5.25
N ASN A 21 21.29 16.50 5.58
CA ASN A 21 20.12 15.64 5.32
C ASN A 21 19.82 15.67 3.83
N ILE A 22 19.67 14.50 3.20
CA ILE A 22 19.51 14.43 1.74
C ILE A 22 18.34 13.51 1.36
N SER A 23 17.48 14.02 0.47
CA SER A 23 16.58 13.20 -0.33
C SER A 23 17.23 12.92 -1.68
N LEU A 24 17.51 11.65 -1.96
CA LEU A 24 18.08 11.19 -3.21
C LEU A 24 16.99 10.51 -4.06
N GLU A 25 16.45 11.26 -5.02
CA GLU A 25 15.52 10.72 -5.99
C GLU A 25 16.30 9.97 -7.08
N ALA A 26 16.05 8.68 -7.24
CA ALA A 26 16.89 7.83 -8.07
C ALA A 26 16.07 6.84 -8.88
N GLY A 27 15.95 7.11 -10.17
CA GLY A 27 15.21 6.28 -11.11
C GLY A 27 15.67 4.83 -11.19
N ALA A 28 14.87 3.97 -11.83
CA ALA A 28 15.19 2.56 -11.99
C ALA A 28 16.59 2.38 -12.62
N GLY A 29 17.40 1.49 -12.03
CA GLY A 29 18.74 1.16 -12.56
C GLY A 29 19.78 2.28 -12.46
N THR A 30 19.54 3.34 -11.69
CA THR A 30 20.49 4.47 -11.53
C THR A 30 21.57 4.24 -10.45
N GLY A 31 21.55 3.11 -9.74
CA GLY A 31 22.53 2.78 -8.71
C GLY A 31 22.24 3.42 -7.34
N LYS A 32 20.97 3.64 -7.01
CA LYS A 32 20.49 4.23 -5.76
C LYS A 32 21.06 3.55 -4.50
N THR A 33 20.96 2.23 -4.44
CA THR A 33 21.50 1.41 -3.34
C THR A 33 23.03 1.47 -3.29
N THR A 34 23.72 1.64 -4.43
CA THR A 34 25.18 1.81 -4.46
C THR A 34 25.59 3.11 -3.77
N VAL A 35 24.89 4.22 -4.06
CA VAL A 35 25.17 5.52 -3.42
C VAL A 35 24.87 5.45 -1.91
N LEU A 36 23.79 4.80 -1.50
CA LEU A 36 23.47 4.58 -0.09
C LEU A 36 24.59 3.80 0.63
N ILE A 37 25.05 2.70 0.04
CA ILE A 37 26.17 1.90 0.58
C ILE A 37 27.45 2.73 0.63
N ASP A 38 27.77 3.50 -0.42
CA ASP A 38 28.98 4.31 -0.44
C ASP A 38 28.95 5.40 0.64
N ARG A 39 27.78 6.01 0.88
CA ARG A 39 27.57 6.93 2.00
C ARG A 39 27.74 6.25 3.36
N TYR A 40 27.20 5.03 3.52
CA TYR A 40 27.39 4.22 4.72
C TYR A 40 28.89 4.00 5.01
N LEU A 41 29.66 3.64 3.99
CA LEU A 41 31.10 3.42 4.10
C LEU A 41 31.85 4.71 4.41
N GLU A 42 31.41 5.86 3.88
CA GLU A 42 32.01 7.16 4.18
C GLU A 42 31.79 7.57 5.64
N LEU A 43 30.62 7.29 6.21
CA LEU A 43 30.38 7.46 7.65
C LEU A 43 31.35 6.63 8.48
N ILE A 44 31.56 5.35 8.14
CA ILE A 44 32.54 4.49 8.82
C ILE A 44 33.96 5.05 8.70
N LYS A 45 34.37 5.47 7.50
CA LYS A 45 35.70 6.08 7.26
C LYS A 45 35.91 7.37 8.05
N SER A 46 34.84 8.10 8.36
CA SER A 46 34.87 9.30 9.21
C SER A 46 34.93 8.99 10.72
N GLY A 47 34.90 7.71 11.11
CA GLY A 47 35.03 7.26 12.50
C GLY A 47 33.69 7.06 13.22
N ILE A 48 32.57 7.04 12.50
CA ILE A 48 31.27 6.73 13.09
C ILE A 48 31.17 5.22 13.39
N PRO A 49 30.81 4.82 14.62
CA PRO A 49 30.60 3.41 14.95
C PRO A 49 29.48 2.79 14.12
N ILE A 50 29.62 1.51 13.77
CA ILE A 50 28.65 0.81 12.90
C ILE A 50 27.26 0.67 13.54
N GLU A 51 27.21 0.58 14.87
CA GLU A 51 25.99 0.57 15.66
C GLU A 51 25.24 1.92 15.66
N GLU A 52 25.91 3.03 15.32
CA GLU A 52 25.30 4.36 15.23
C GLU A 52 24.58 4.62 13.90
N ILE A 53 24.69 3.69 12.95
CA ILE A 53 24.14 3.80 11.60
C ILE A 53 23.05 2.74 11.41
N ALA A 54 21.81 3.20 11.20
CA ALA A 54 20.69 2.34 10.84
C ALA A 54 20.41 2.43 9.34
N ALA A 55 20.69 1.36 8.61
CA ALA A 55 20.29 1.20 7.21
C ALA A 55 18.99 0.39 7.15
N ILE A 56 17.93 1.02 6.64
CA ILE A 56 16.56 0.52 6.66
C ILE A 56 16.10 0.30 5.22
N THR A 57 15.45 -0.83 4.96
CA THR A 57 14.92 -1.20 3.64
C THR A 57 13.49 -1.73 3.75
N PHE A 58 12.79 -1.83 2.62
CA PHE A 58 11.43 -2.36 2.60
C PHE A 58 11.36 -3.90 2.76
N THR A 59 12.28 -4.65 2.16
CA THR A 59 12.23 -6.13 2.13
C THR A 59 13.39 -6.81 2.84
N VAL A 60 13.14 -8.01 3.39
CA VAL A 60 14.19 -8.83 4.04
C VAL A 60 15.30 -9.19 3.05
N LYS A 61 14.95 -9.41 1.77
CA LYS A 61 15.93 -9.68 0.71
C LYS A 61 16.84 -8.48 0.48
N ALA A 62 16.28 -7.27 0.38
CA ALA A 62 17.06 -6.05 0.21
C ALA A 62 17.99 -5.79 1.41
N ALA A 63 17.49 -5.98 2.65
CA ALA A 63 18.32 -5.86 3.85
C ALA A 63 19.51 -6.84 3.85
N ARG A 64 19.28 -8.11 3.47
CA ARG A 64 20.34 -9.13 3.37
C ARG A 64 21.36 -8.79 2.28
N GLU A 65 20.89 -8.39 1.11
CA GLU A 65 21.74 -7.98 -0.01
C GLU A 65 22.59 -6.77 0.35
N MET A 66 21.99 -5.75 0.98
CA MET A 66 22.69 -4.56 1.46
C MET A 66 23.73 -4.92 2.53
N SER A 67 23.38 -5.77 3.49
CA SER A 67 24.30 -6.24 4.53
C SER A 67 25.51 -6.96 3.94
N TRP A 68 25.28 -7.87 2.99
CA TRP A 68 26.35 -8.59 2.30
C TRP A 68 27.27 -7.62 1.53
N ARG A 69 26.71 -6.69 0.74
CA ARG A 69 27.49 -5.72 -0.03
C ARG A 69 28.30 -4.76 0.83
N ILE A 70 27.75 -4.28 1.95
CA ILE A 70 28.49 -3.41 2.88
C ILE A 70 29.69 -4.17 3.43
N ARG A 71 29.50 -5.43 3.87
CA ARG A 71 30.59 -6.25 4.39
C ARG A 71 31.68 -6.50 3.35
N GLU A 72 31.30 -6.91 2.15
CA GLU A 72 32.23 -7.17 1.05
C GLU A 72 33.08 -5.93 0.74
N LYS A 73 32.45 -4.75 0.62
CA LYS A 73 33.17 -3.51 0.38
C LYS A 73 34.07 -3.11 1.55
N LEU A 74 33.69 -3.35 2.81
CA LEU A 74 34.56 -3.12 3.96
C LEU A 74 35.80 -4.03 3.91
N GLU A 75 35.64 -5.30 3.51
CA GLU A 75 36.76 -6.24 3.36
C GLU A 75 37.71 -5.81 2.23
N GLN A 76 37.17 -5.38 1.08
CA GLN A 76 37.95 -4.82 -0.02
C GLN A 76 38.74 -3.57 0.41
N LEU A 77 38.07 -2.60 1.05
CA LEU A 77 38.70 -1.37 1.52
C LEU A 77 39.78 -1.63 2.58
N ARG A 78 39.60 -2.64 3.45
CA ARG A 78 40.64 -3.08 4.40
C ARG A 78 41.87 -3.59 3.66
N ASP A 79 41.68 -4.38 2.61
CA ASP A 79 42.79 -5.01 1.88
C ASP A 79 43.57 -4.00 1.02
N GLU A 80 42.88 -2.99 0.48
CA GLU A 80 43.48 -1.89 -0.29
C GLU A 80 44.24 -0.85 0.57
N SER A 81 43.88 -0.71 1.86
CA SER A 81 44.41 0.35 2.72
C SER A 81 45.79 0.01 3.31
N THR A 82 46.85 0.76 2.98
CA THR A 82 48.24 0.47 3.41
C THR A 82 48.63 0.93 4.85
N ARG A 83 47.69 0.89 5.81
CA ARG A 83 47.74 1.41 7.20
C ARG A 83 47.41 2.90 7.33
N GLY A 84 46.64 3.26 8.37
CA GLY A 84 46.20 4.62 8.69
C GLY A 84 44.90 4.61 9.52
N ILE A 85 44.51 5.77 10.06
CA ILE A 85 43.32 5.93 10.94
C ILE A 85 42.03 5.40 10.29
N GLY A 86 41.84 5.63 8.98
CA GLY A 86 40.68 5.10 8.26
C GLY A 86 40.63 3.56 8.22
N ARG A 87 41.80 2.88 8.21
CA ARG A 87 41.87 1.41 8.26
C ARG A 87 41.43 0.89 9.63
N GLU A 88 41.81 1.56 10.71
CA GLU A 88 41.39 1.17 12.07
C GLU A 88 39.87 1.25 12.23
N TYR A 89 39.22 2.29 11.67
CA TYR A 89 37.77 2.39 11.67
C TYR A 89 37.09 1.27 10.87
N ILE A 90 37.63 0.93 9.70
CA ILE A 90 37.13 -0.20 8.88
C ILE A 90 37.30 -1.53 9.62
N GLU A 91 38.45 -1.77 10.24
CA GLU A 91 38.71 -2.99 11.02
C GLU A 91 37.77 -3.09 12.23
N ASN A 92 37.56 -2.00 12.96
CA ASN A 92 36.60 -1.93 14.06
C ASN A 92 35.16 -2.18 13.60
N ALA A 93 34.77 -1.66 12.43
CA ALA A 93 33.45 -1.91 11.84
C ALA A 93 33.26 -3.39 11.45
N LEU A 94 34.29 -4.04 10.89
CA LEU A 94 34.26 -5.47 10.57
C LEU A 94 34.16 -6.35 11.83
N ILE A 95 34.88 -6.00 12.90
CA ILE A 95 34.81 -6.70 14.19
C ILE A 95 33.40 -6.60 14.80
N ASN A 96 32.78 -5.43 14.72
CA ASN A 96 31.45 -5.16 15.29
C ASN A 96 30.31 -5.36 14.28
N PHE A 97 30.56 -6.00 13.14
CA PHE A 97 29.57 -6.07 12.05
C PHE A 97 28.25 -6.75 12.46
N ASN A 98 28.30 -7.67 13.42
CA ASN A 98 27.11 -8.32 13.98
C ASN A 98 26.19 -7.37 14.76
N LYS A 99 26.68 -6.18 15.16
CA LYS A 99 25.90 -5.13 15.81
C LYS A 99 25.31 -4.12 14.81
N ALA A 100 25.65 -4.24 13.52
CA ALA A 100 25.16 -3.33 12.50
C ALA A 100 23.63 -3.37 12.40
N THR A 101 23.01 -2.21 12.35
CA THR A 101 21.55 -2.12 12.18
C THR A 101 21.24 -2.03 10.69
N ILE A 102 21.18 -3.18 10.03
CA ILE A 102 20.80 -3.31 8.61
C ILE A 102 19.57 -4.20 8.52
N LYS A 103 18.38 -3.60 8.46
CA LYS A 103 17.11 -4.30 8.73
C LYS A 103 15.99 -3.82 7.82
N THR A 104 14.88 -4.56 7.82
CA THR A 104 13.60 -3.98 7.40
C THR A 104 13.08 -3.03 8.46
N ILE A 105 12.20 -2.10 8.09
CA ILE A 105 11.63 -1.16 9.07
C ILE A 105 10.82 -1.86 10.17
N HIS A 106 10.07 -2.91 9.85
CA HIS A 106 9.39 -3.77 10.84
C HIS A 106 10.39 -4.43 11.80
N SER A 107 11.50 -4.96 11.28
CA SER A 107 12.54 -5.58 12.11
C SER A 107 13.29 -4.56 12.97
N PHE A 108 13.39 -3.31 12.49
CA PHE A 108 13.95 -2.19 13.23
C PHE A 108 13.02 -1.78 14.38
N ALA A 109 11.74 -1.53 14.09
CA ALA A 109 10.69 -1.24 15.06
C ALA A 109 10.61 -2.32 16.15
N LEU A 110 10.55 -3.60 15.74
CA LEU A 110 10.54 -4.72 16.67
C LEU A 110 11.78 -4.75 17.57
N SER A 111 12.96 -4.41 17.05
CA SER A 111 14.16 -4.38 17.89
C SER A 111 14.13 -3.27 18.95
N MET A 112 13.48 -2.14 18.67
CA MET A 112 13.28 -1.10 19.68
C MET A 112 12.31 -1.57 20.78
N LEU A 113 11.21 -2.24 20.40
CA LEU A 113 10.25 -2.82 21.35
C LEU A 113 10.93 -3.85 22.26
N LYS A 114 11.73 -4.76 21.70
CA LYS A 114 12.45 -5.77 22.48
C LYS A 114 13.53 -5.19 23.39
N GLU A 115 14.07 -4.02 23.05
CA GLU A 115 15.08 -3.33 23.84
C GLU A 115 14.47 -2.48 24.97
N ARG A 116 13.21 -2.05 24.82
CA ARG A 116 12.45 -1.26 25.80
C ARG A 116 11.04 -1.85 26.02
N PRO A 117 10.94 -3.12 26.46
CA PRO A 117 9.65 -3.82 26.51
C PRO A 117 8.70 -3.21 27.55
N PHE A 118 9.23 -2.70 28.66
CA PHE A 118 8.44 -2.09 29.73
C PHE A 118 7.82 -0.76 29.29
N GLU A 119 8.62 0.13 28.71
CA GLU A 119 8.15 1.42 28.19
C GLU A 119 7.22 1.25 26.98
N ALA A 120 7.42 0.19 26.21
CA ALA A 120 6.55 -0.19 25.10
C ALA A 120 5.26 -0.91 25.53
N SER A 121 5.15 -1.31 26.80
CA SER A 121 4.05 -2.14 27.30
C SER A 121 3.85 -3.40 26.44
N VAL A 122 4.94 -4.12 26.17
CA VAL A 122 4.94 -5.41 25.47
C VAL A 122 5.59 -6.49 26.30
N ASP A 123 5.15 -7.73 26.10
CA ASP A 123 5.81 -8.89 26.67
C ASP A 123 7.21 -9.07 26.02
N PRO A 124 8.29 -9.27 26.79
CA PRO A 124 9.61 -9.58 26.25
C PRO A 124 9.62 -10.84 25.35
N GLU A 125 8.72 -11.79 25.59
CA GLU A 125 8.55 -13.03 24.82
C GLU A 125 7.49 -12.91 23.71
N LEU A 126 7.16 -11.69 23.29
CA LEU A 126 6.16 -11.46 22.23
C LEU A 126 6.42 -12.31 20.98
N VAL A 127 5.32 -12.79 20.41
CA VAL A 127 5.28 -13.58 19.18
C VAL A 127 4.65 -12.73 18.08
N ILE A 128 5.25 -12.76 16.89
CA ILE A 128 4.67 -12.11 15.72
C ILE A 128 3.63 -13.05 15.14
N GLY A 129 2.38 -12.61 15.05
CA GLY A 129 1.29 -13.43 14.52
C GLY A 129 -0.06 -12.73 14.54
N GLU A 130 -1.06 -13.44 14.08
CA GLU A 130 -2.46 -13.06 14.10
C GLU A 130 -3.25 -14.04 14.98
N LEU A 131 -4.41 -13.61 15.49
CA LEU A 131 -5.33 -14.55 16.13
C LEU A 131 -5.92 -15.48 15.06
N GLU A 132 -6.17 -16.72 15.43
CA GLU A 132 -6.85 -17.65 14.53
C GLU A 132 -8.29 -17.19 14.25
N ASN A 133 -8.81 -17.48 13.05
CA ASN A 133 -10.19 -17.11 12.68
C ASN A 133 -11.22 -17.64 13.68
N ASP A 134 -11.00 -18.83 14.23
CA ASP A 134 -11.89 -19.44 15.22
C ASP A 134 -11.90 -18.66 16.55
N GLU A 135 -10.76 -18.09 16.95
CA GLU A 135 -10.69 -17.20 18.13
C GLU A 135 -11.43 -15.89 17.88
N ILE A 136 -11.25 -15.28 16.69
CA ILE A 136 -11.97 -14.05 16.30
C ILE A 136 -13.47 -14.31 16.27
N ASP A 137 -13.92 -15.44 15.70
CA ASP A 137 -15.33 -15.81 15.65
C ASP A 137 -15.91 -16.06 17.06
N THR A 138 -15.11 -16.61 17.96
CA THR A 138 -15.50 -16.78 19.37
C THR A 138 -15.67 -15.43 20.06
N LEU A 139 -14.74 -14.50 19.86
CA LEU A 139 -14.84 -13.13 20.40
C LEU A 139 -16.02 -12.37 19.80
N PHE A 140 -16.29 -12.53 18.50
CA PHE A 140 -17.42 -11.94 17.82
C PHE A 140 -18.75 -12.42 18.42
N ARG A 141 -18.91 -13.74 18.67
CA ARG A 141 -20.09 -14.28 19.35
C ARG A 141 -20.23 -13.77 20.78
N ARG A 142 -19.11 -13.66 21.51
CA ARG A 142 -19.10 -13.11 22.87
C ARG A 142 -19.51 -11.64 22.90
N TRP A 143 -19.05 -10.87 21.91
CA TRP A 143 -19.45 -9.47 21.73
C TRP A 143 -20.94 -9.35 21.46
N LEU A 144 -21.49 -10.14 20.52
CA LEU A 144 -22.94 -10.18 20.26
C LEU A 144 -23.76 -10.47 21.51
N ALA A 145 -23.29 -11.39 22.36
CA ALA A 145 -23.95 -11.72 23.63
C ALA A 145 -23.81 -10.64 24.71
N SER A 146 -22.89 -9.68 24.54
CA SER A 146 -22.62 -8.59 25.48
C SER A 146 -23.30 -7.27 25.12
N LEU A 147 -24.01 -7.20 23.98
CA LEU A 147 -24.71 -6.00 23.54
C LEU A 147 -25.83 -5.61 24.51
N SER A 148 -25.97 -4.32 24.78
CA SER A 148 -27.11 -3.78 25.53
C SER A 148 -28.40 -3.83 24.69
N GLU A 149 -29.56 -3.65 25.32
CA GLU A 149 -30.85 -3.62 24.60
C GLU A 149 -30.87 -2.53 23.51
N ASP A 150 -30.31 -1.35 23.79
CA ASP A 150 -30.20 -0.26 22.82
C ASP A 150 -29.31 -0.63 21.63
N GLU A 151 -28.19 -1.32 21.88
CA GLU A 151 -27.27 -1.75 20.82
C GLU A 151 -27.85 -2.87 19.96
N VAL A 152 -28.60 -3.79 20.57
CA VAL A 152 -29.36 -4.80 19.84
C VAL A 152 -30.41 -4.12 18.95
N ALA A 153 -31.07 -3.07 19.43
CA ALA A 153 -32.01 -2.31 18.62
C ALA A 153 -31.31 -1.63 17.42
N VAL A 154 -30.15 -1.00 17.64
CA VAL A 154 -29.34 -0.38 16.56
C VAL A 154 -28.86 -1.43 15.55
N LEU A 155 -28.35 -2.57 16.01
CA LEU A 155 -27.91 -3.67 15.15
C LEU A 155 -29.08 -4.24 14.35
N SER A 156 -30.25 -4.43 14.98
CA SER A 156 -31.45 -4.86 14.28
C SER A 156 -31.85 -3.87 13.19
N LYS A 157 -31.75 -2.57 13.44
CA LYS A 157 -32.01 -1.53 12.42
C LYS A 157 -31.04 -1.69 11.27
N ALA A 158 -29.73 -1.76 11.53
CA ALA A 158 -28.71 -1.91 10.50
C ALA A 158 -28.87 -3.20 9.66
N ILE A 159 -29.29 -4.31 10.26
CA ILE A 159 -29.58 -5.54 9.50
C ILE A 159 -30.76 -5.31 8.55
N LYS A 160 -31.81 -4.63 9.01
CA LYS A 160 -32.96 -4.25 8.14
C LYS A 160 -32.55 -3.30 7.02
N THR A 161 -31.48 -2.52 7.19
CA THR A 161 -30.90 -1.68 6.12
C THR A 161 -30.01 -2.44 5.13
N GLY A 162 -29.88 -3.77 5.27
CA GLY A 162 -29.07 -4.61 4.38
C GLY A 162 -27.66 -4.92 4.88
N LEU A 163 -27.32 -4.57 6.13
CA LEU A 163 -26.04 -4.96 6.71
C LEU A 163 -26.02 -6.46 6.98
N SER A 164 -25.13 -7.19 6.30
CA SER A 164 -24.89 -8.60 6.57
C SER A 164 -23.83 -8.82 7.65
N VAL A 165 -23.80 -10.02 8.22
CA VAL A 165 -22.72 -10.43 9.14
C VAL A 165 -21.35 -10.40 8.44
N ASP A 166 -21.30 -10.76 7.15
CA ASP A 166 -20.06 -10.70 6.38
C ASP A 166 -19.58 -9.26 6.18
N ASN A 167 -20.50 -8.31 5.99
CA ASN A 167 -20.15 -6.89 5.96
C ASN A 167 -19.53 -6.46 7.29
N LEU A 168 -20.13 -6.85 8.42
CA LEU A 168 -19.58 -6.55 9.76
C LEU A 168 -18.19 -7.14 9.97
N LYS A 169 -17.97 -8.41 9.58
CA LYS A 169 -16.66 -9.06 9.68
C LYS A 169 -15.62 -8.38 8.79
N ASN A 170 -15.98 -8.00 7.57
CA ASN A 170 -15.10 -7.26 6.67
C ASN A 170 -14.77 -5.85 7.21
N THR A 171 -15.75 -5.14 7.75
CA THR A 171 -15.52 -3.85 8.42
C THR A 171 -14.60 -4.01 9.62
N LEU A 172 -14.82 -5.02 10.47
CA LEU A 172 -13.94 -5.30 11.60
C LEU A 172 -12.50 -5.54 11.14
N LYS A 173 -12.29 -6.31 10.07
CA LYS A 173 -10.96 -6.52 9.49
C LYS A 173 -10.30 -5.21 9.05
N ILE A 174 -11.02 -4.38 8.28
CA ILE A 174 -10.51 -3.07 7.84
C ILE A 174 -10.13 -2.18 9.03
N LEU A 175 -10.94 -2.17 10.09
CA LEU A 175 -10.67 -1.38 11.29
C LEU A 175 -9.46 -1.90 12.07
N LEU A 176 -9.28 -3.22 12.17
CA LEU A 176 -8.12 -3.85 12.80
C LEU A 176 -6.82 -3.54 12.04
N ASP A 177 -6.88 -3.43 10.71
CA ASP A 177 -5.74 -3.08 9.85
C ASP A 177 -5.42 -1.56 9.90
N SER A 178 -6.33 -0.75 10.45
CA SER A 178 -6.29 0.73 10.43
C SER A 178 -6.48 1.38 11.80
N LEU A 179 -6.05 0.70 12.88
CA LEU A 179 -6.31 1.13 14.26
C LEU A 179 -5.77 2.54 14.58
N ASP A 180 -4.66 2.94 13.97
CA ASP A 180 -4.04 4.25 14.12
C ASP A 180 -4.86 5.40 13.52
N LEU A 181 -5.84 5.09 12.67
CA LEU A 181 -6.73 6.04 11.99
C LEU A 181 -8.11 6.14 12.63
N LEU A 182 -8.39 5.38 13.69
CA LEU A 182 -9.69 5.43 14.35
C LEU A 182 -9.94 6.84 14.89
N PRO A 183 -11.03 7.52 14.46
CA PRO A 183 -11.34 8.85 14.95
C PRO A 183 -11.69 8.81 16.44
N ALA A 184 -11.58 9.95 17.10
CA ALA A 184 -12.28 10.16 18.36
C ALA A 184 -13.79 10.10 18.05
N ILE A 185 -14.46 9.03 18.49
CA ILE A 185 -15.89 8.89 18.26
C ILE A 185 -16.61 9.68 19.34
N GLU A 186 -17.36 10.70 18.92
CA GLU A 186 -18.26 11.43 19.81
C GLU A 186 -19.53 10.60 20.05
N GLU A 187 -19.96 10.53 21.32
CA GLU A 187 -21.23 9.88 21.67
C GLU A 187 -22.40 10.79 21.27
N GLU A 188 -22.98 10.58 20.09
CA GLU A 188 -24.29 11.14 19.77
C GLU A 188 -25.39 10.30 20.46
N GLU A 189 -26.01 10.86 21.49
CA GLU A 189 -26.98 10.12 22.32
C GLU A 189 -28.36 9.95 21.65
N GLN A 190 -28.83 10.87 20.80
CA GLN A 190 -30.20 10.86 20.30
C GLN A 190 -30.30 10.64 18.79
N PRO A 191 -31.27 9.82 18.32
CA PRO A 191 -31.49 9.60 16.90
C PRO A 191 -32.01 10.86 16.21
N PRO A 192 -31.57 11.15 14.97
CA PRO A 192 -32.04 12.30 14.22
C PRO A 192 -33.54 12.16 13.92
N GLN A 193 -34.29 13.25 14.07
CA GLN A 193 -35.75 13.30 13.85
C GLN A 193 -36.08 13.42 12.35
N VAL A 194 -35.74 12.38 11.57
CA VAL A 194 -35.84 12.40 10.10
C VAL A 194 -37.25 12.15 9.57
N ILE A 195 -38.07 11.34 10.26
CA ILE A 195 -39.43 11.00 9.80
C ILE A 195 -40.33 12.24 9.72
N PRO A 196 -40.41 13.10 10.75
CA PRO A 196 -41.22 14.32 10.68
C PRO A 196 -40.81 15.22 9.50
N LEU A 197 -39.50 15.40 9.28
CA LEU A 197 -38.97 16.22 8.19
C LEU A 197 -39.31 15.65 6.81
N ILE A 198 -39.21 14.34 6.64
CA ILE A 198 -39.57 13.66 5.39
C ILE A 198 -41.07 13.76 5.12
N LYS A 199 -41.92 13.61 6.16
CA LYS A 199 -43.37 13.75 6.05
C LYS A 199 -43.78 15.17 5.67
N GLU A 200 -43.25 16.17 6.37
CA GLU A 200 -43.46 17.58 6.05
C GLU A 200 -43.08 17.89 4.59
N LYS A 201 -41.92 17.39 4.13
CA LYS A 201 -41.49 17.58 2.75
C LYS A 201 -42.42 16.94 1.72
N ILE A 202 -42.97 15.77 2.02
CA ILE A 202 -43.94 15.10 1.16
C ILE A 202 -45.28 15.82 1.13
N GLU A 203 -45.74 16.34 2.26
CA GLU A 203 -46.97 17.14 2.33
C GLU A 203 -46.85 18.42 1.49
N GLU A 204 -45.76 19.19 1.64
CA GLU A 204 -45.48 20.36 0.78
C GLU A 204 -45.49 19.99 -0.71
N THR A 205 -44.87 18.86 -1.04
CA THR A 205 -44.77 18.39 -2.42
C THR A 205 -46.13 17.95 -2.96
N ASP A 206 -46.95 17.27 -2.15
CA ASP A 206 -48.29 16.83 -2.53
C ASP A 206 -49.21 18.02 -2.84
N GLU A 207 -49.16 19.09 -2.02
CA GLU A 207 -49.90 20.31 -2.31
C GLU A 207 -49.49 20.93 -3.65
N ILE A 208 -48.19 21.01 -3.93
CA ILE A 208 -47.67 21.56 -5.20
C ILE A 208 -48.08 20.68 -6.39
N VAL A 209 -47.89 19.36 -6.29
CA VAL A 209 -48.22 18.40 -7.35
C VAL A 209 -49.71 18.42 -7.68
N ASN A 210 -50.58 18.38 -6.65
CA ASN A 210 -52.03 18.43 -6.83
C ASN A 210 -52.50 19.76 -7.42
N ASN A 211 -51.88 20.90 -7.03
CA ASN A 211 -52.16 22.20 -7.62
C ASN A 211 -51.78 22.31 -9.11
N GLN A 212 -50.82 21.51 -9.57
CA GLN A 212 -50.36 21.48 -10.97
C GLN A 212 -51.14 20.51 -11.85
N LEU A 213 -51.87 19.54 -11.26
CA LEU A 213 -52.65 18.54 -11.99
C LEU A 213 -53.90 19.19 -12.64
N LYS A 214 -54.01 19.08 -13.97
CA LYS A 214 -55.18 19.47 -14.76
C LYS A 214 -56.03 18.27 -15.20
N GLY A 215 -55.39 17.11 -15.33
CA GLY A 215 -55.94 15.92 -15.98
C GLY A 215 -56.23 14.77 -15.01
N SER A 216 -56.17 13.55 -15.54
CA SER A 216 -56.50 12.33 -14.78
C SER A 216 -55.41 11.96 -13.77
N THR A 217 -55.83 11.49 -12.59
CA THR A 217 -54.99 10.83 -11.57
C THR A 217 -54.41 9.49 -12.04
N ASP A 218 -54.79 9.00 -13.23
CA ASP A 218 -54.23 7.80 -13.84
C ASP A 218 -52.84 8.03 -14.50
N ASP A 219 -52.34 9.28 -14.50
CA ASP A 219 -51.05 9.65 -15.07
C ASP A 219 -49.86 8.92 -14.39
N LYS A 220 -48.92 8.41 -15.21
CA LYS A 220 -47.78 7.62 -14.72
C LYS A 220 -46.82 8.39 -13.81
N LEU A 221 -46.66 9.71 -14.00
CA LEU A 221 -45.83 10.55 -13.14
C LEU A 221 -46.52 10.74 -11.78
N TYR A 222 -47.83 10.98 -11.80
CA TYR A 222 -48.64 11.07 -10.58
C TYR A 222 -48.61 9.76 -9.77
N LYS A 223 -48.76 8.60 -10.44
CA LYS A 223 -48.62 7.28 -9.79
C LYS A 223 -47.23 7.02 -9.20
N ASN A 224 -46.17 7.49 -9.85
CA ASN A 224 -44.81 7.33 -9.33
C ASN A 224 -44.58 8.18 -8.07
N PHE A 225 -45.14 9.40 -8.05
CA PHE A 225 -45.17 10.24 -6.85
C PHE A 225 -46.04 9.63 -5.75
N LEU A 226 -47.23 9.12 -6.07
CA LEU A 226 -48.10 8.43 -5.11
C LEU A 226 -47.40 7.25 -4.45
N ASN A 227 -46.63 6.45 -5.20
CA ASN A 227 -45.83 5.36 -4.61
C ASN A 227 -44.82 5.89 -3.57
N LEU A 228 -44.10 6.97 -3.88
CA LEU A 228 -43.19 7.62 -2.92
C LEU A 228 -43.95 8.15 -1.70
N LYS A 229 -45.10 8.81 -1.92
CA LYS A 229 -45.96 9.35 -0.87
C LYS A 229 -46.51 8.25 0.03
N GLU A 230 -47.07 7.18 -0.54
CA GLU A 230 -47.58 6.01 0.20
C GLU A 230 -46.48 5.35 1.03
N ALA A 231 -45.27 5.22 0.46
CA ALA A 231 -44.12 4.70 1.19
C ALA A 231 -43.78 5.59 2.40
N VAL A 232 -43.75 6.92 2.22
CA VAL A 232 -43.49 7.88 3.32
C VAL A 232 -44.61 7.91 4.36
N ASP A 233 -45.87 7.89 3.92
CA ASP A 233 -47.05 7.92 4.80
C ASP A 233 -47.10 6.66 5.67
N SER A 234 -46.67 5.51 5.12
CA SER A 234 -46.60 4.22 5.81
C SER A 234 -45.50 4.12 6.88
N LEU A 235 -44.62 5.12 6.99
CA LEU A 235 -43.57 5.14 8.01
C LEU A 235 -44.17 5.44 9.38
N GLU A 236 -44.29 4.40 10.20
CA GLU A 236 -44.63 4.51 11.63
C GLU A 236 -43.37 4.61 12.50
N CYS A 237 -42.28 3.98 12.07
CA CYS A 237 -40.98 3.97 12.73
C CYS A 237 -39.85 3.99 11.70
N ASP A 238 -38.61 4.01 12.18
CA ASP A 238 -37.41 4.14 11.35
C ASP A 238 -36.97 2.85 10.64
N ASP A 239 -37.61 1.71 10.93
CA ASP A 239 -37.27 0.40 10.35
C ASP A 239 -37.27 0.35 8.82
N ASN A 240 -38.13 1.15 8.17
CA ASN A 240 -38.34 1.12 6.71
C ASN A 240 -37.73 2.33 5.99
N LEU A 241 -36.99 3.22 6.66
CA LEU A 241 -36.44 4.44 6.05
C LEU A 241 -35.56 4.15 4.82
N VAL A 242 -34.76 3.10 4.88
CA VAL A 242 -33.81 2.77 3.79
C VAL A 242 -34.51 2.29 2.53
N SER A 243 -35.71 1.72 2.63
CA SER A 243 -36.51 1.34 1.46
C SER A 243 -36.89 2.52 0.56
N LEU A 244 -36.88 3.75 1.10
CA LEU A 244 -37.11 4.97 0.31
C LEU A 244 -35.99 5.22 -0.71
N LEU A 245 -34.76 4.76 -0.45
CA LEU A 245 -33.63 4.92 -1.36
C LEU A 245 -33.86 4.14 -2.67
N ASP A 246 -34.56 3.00 -2.59
CA ASP A 246 -34.85 2.13 -3.74
C ASP A 246 -35.90 2.72 -4.70
N ILE A 247 -36.70 3.68 -4.23
CA ILE A 247 -37.75 4.31 -5.04
C ILE A 247 -37.11 5.24 -6.06
N LYS A 248 -37.19 4.89 -7.35
CA LYS A 248 -36.64 5.73 -8.43
C LYS A 248 -37.70 6.64 -9.04
N ILE A 249 -37.39 7.93 -9.13
CA ILE A 249 -38.18 8.90 -9.89
C ILE A 249 -37.74 8.86 -11.36
N LYS A 250 -38.66 8.44 -12.24
CA LYS A 250 -38.34 8.26 -13.67
C LYS A 250 -38.67 9.52 -14.46
N GLN A 251 -37.65 10.11 -15.09
CA GLN A 251 -37.77 11.38 -15.83
C GLN A 251 -38.72 11.35 -17.04
N ASN A 252 -38.91 10.18 -17.65
CA ASN A 252 -39.73 10.03 -18.87
C ASN A 252 -41.22 9.76 -18.59
N LEU A 253 -41.70 9.88 -17.35
CA LEU A 253 -43.09 9.59 -17.00
C LEU A 253 -44.02 10.79 -17.22
N GLY A 254 -45.32 10.49 -17.40
CA GLY A 254 -46.42 11.45 -17.47
C GLY A 254 -46.65 12.11 -18.84
N ILE A 255 -47.86 12.61 -19.04
CA ILE A 255 -48.34 13.18 -20.32
C ILE A 255 -48.57 14.69 -20.16
N ALA A 256 -47.90 15.53 -20.95
CA ALA A 256 -47.87 16.99 -20.76
C ALA A 256 -49.26 17.67 -20.62
N PRO A 257 -50.30 17.31 -21.41
CA PRO A 257 -51.67 17.82 -21.23
C PRO A 257 -52.26 17.69 -19.81
N ASN A 258 -51.82 16.72 -19.01
CA ASN A 258 -52.34 16.51 -17.66
C ASN A 258 -51.80 17.52 -16.64
N TRP A 259 -50.85 18.38 -17.01
CA TRP A 259 -50.12 19.25 -16.09
C TRP A 259 -50.19 20.74 -16.51
N LYS A 260 -50.15 21.64 -15.53
CA LYS A 260 -49.91 23.08 -15.74
C LYS A 260 -48.50 23.31 -16.27
N ASP A 261 -47.51 22.78 -15.55
CA ASP A 261 -46.12 22.68 -15.99
C ASP A 261 -45.55 21.32 -15.55
N LYS A 262 -45.38 20.41 -16.53
CA LYS A 262 -44.86 19.06 -16.27
C LYS A 262 -43.40 19.10 -15.80
N GLN A 263 -42.58 20.00 -16.35
CA GLN A 263 -41.15 20.03 -16.03
C GLN A 263 -40.94 20.57 -14.61
N PHE A 264 -41.70 21.58 -14.23
CA PHE A 264 -41.71 22.09 -12.85
C PHE A 264 -42.08 20.97 -11.87
N VAL A 265 -43.17 20.22 -12.11
CA VAL A 265 -43.58 19.09 -11.25
C VAL A 265 -42.50 18.02 -11.14
N LEU A 266 -41.88 17.64 -12.26
CA LEU A 266 -40.81 16.66 -12.24
C LEU A 266 -39.61 17.13 -11.40
N ASN A 267 -39.23 18.41 -11.53
CA ASN A 267 -38.16 18.99 -10.73
C ASN A 267 -38.54 18.99 -9.24
N THR A 268 -39.76 19.39 -8.87
CA THR A 268 -40.23 19.38 -7.48
C THR A 268 -40.19 17.97 -6.87
N ILE A 269 -40.63 16.93 -7.60
CA ILE A 269 -40.58 15.55 -7.12
C ILE A 269 -39.12 15.08 -6.96
N ASN A 270 -38.23 15.44 -7.87
CA ASN A 270 -36.80 15.12 -7.76
C ASN A 270 -36.14 15.83 -6.58
N ASP A 271 -36.48 17.10 -6.34
CA ASP A 271 -35.97 17.88 -5.20
C ASP A 271 -36.44 17.26 -3.87
N ALA A 272 -37.72 16.87 -3.78
CA ALA A 272 -38.25 16.15 -2.63
C ALA A 272 -37.52 14.82 -2.43
N LYS A 273 -37.31 14.03 -3.48
CA LYS A 273 -36.58 12.77 -3.40
C LYS A 273 -35.13 12.96 -2.94
N SER A 274 -34.43 13.95 -3.49
CA SER A 274 -33.06 14.28 -3.11
C SER A 274 -32.96 14.69 -1.63
N TYR A 275 -33.93 15.48 -1.15
CA TYR A 275 -34.03 15.83 0.25
C TYR A 275 -34.27 14.60 1.15
N ILE A 276 -35.20 13.72 0.76
CA ILE A 276 -35.47 12.48 1.48
C ILE A 276 -34.22 11.62 1.55
N ASP A 277 -33.51 11.44 0.43
CA ASP A 277 -32.27 10.64 0.38
C ASP A 277 -31.20 11.23 1.29
N SER A 278 -31.08 12.54 1.34
CA SER A 278 -30.20 13.24 2.28
C SER A 278 -30.57 12.93 3.73
N GLN A 279 -31.85 13.03 4.11
CA GLN A 279 -32.30 12.73 5.47
C GLN A 279 -32.09 11.25 5.85
N VAL A 280 -32.37 10.33 4.93
CA VAL A 280 -32.11 8.89 5.14
C VAL A 280 -30.61 8.63 5.31
N ASN A 281 -29.74 9.29 4.54
CA ASN A 281 -28.29 9.17 4.69
C ASN A 281 -27.78 9.72 6.03
N VAL A 282 -28.36 10.81 6.54
CA VAL A 282 -28.06 11.32 7.90
C VAL A 282 -28.40 10.26 8.96
N TRP A 283 -29.57 9.63 8.86
CA TRP A 283 -29.96 8.55 9.76
C TRP A 283 -29.06 7.30 9.62
N CYS A 284 -28.70 6.88 8.41
CA CYS A 284 -27.76 5.78 8.18
C CYS A 284 -26.38 6.07 8.78
N SER A 285 -25.92 7.32 8.72
CA SER A 285 -24.66 7.76 9.30
C SER A 285 -24.69 7.67 10.83
N TRP A 286 -25.79 8.08 11.44
CA TRP A 286 -26.03 7.91 12.88
C TRP A 286 -26.02 6.43 13.30
N VAL A 287 -26.75 5.56 12.60
CA VAL A 287 -26.76 4.10 12.87
C VAL A 287 -25.34 3.52 12.77
N SER A 288 -24.60 3.91 11.73
CA SER A 288 -23.22 3.45 11.50
C SER A 288 -22.27 3.92 12.62
N ASN A 289 -22.37 5.17 13.05
CA ASN A 289 -21.57 5.71 14.16
C ASN A 289 -21.86 4.99 15.49
N ARG A 290 -23.14 4.72 15.78
CA ARG A 290 -23.55 3.96 16.97
C ARG A 290 -23.04 2.51 16.94
N LEU A 291 -23.07 1.86 15.77
CA LEU A 291 -22.47 0.55 15.60
C LEU A 291 -20.95 0.56 15.75
N LEU A 292 -20.29 1.60 15.24
CA LEU A 292 -18.83 1.73 15.34
C LEU A 292 -18.37 1.76 16.80
N LEU A 293 -19.07 2.48 17.68
CA LEU A 293 -18.80 2.45 19.14
C LEU A 293 -18.87 1.03 19.71
N SER A 294 -19.87 0.26 19.29
CA SER A 294 -20.02 -1.15 19.72
C SER A 294 -18.88 -2.02 19.17
N ILE A 295 -18.48 -1.82 17.92
CA ILE A 295 -17.38 -2.54 17.25
C ILE A 295 -16.03 -2.20 17.89
N VAL A 296 -15.80 -0.94 18.32
CA VAL A 296 -14.58 -0.55 19.06
C VAL A 296 -14.41 -1.38 20.33
N ARG A 297 -15.51 -1.72 21.03
CA ARG A 297 -15.42 -2.65 22.18
C ARG A 297 -14.99 -4.05 21.76
N LEU A 298 -15.46 -4.57 20.62
CA LEU A 298 -14.99 -5.84 20.06
C LEU A 298 -13.50 -5.77 19.71
N ILE A 299 -13.04 -4.67 19.10
CA ILE A 299 -11.62 -4.43 18.82
C ILE A 299 -10.80 -4.47 20.11
N ASN A 300 -11.28 -3.82 21.18
CA ASN A 300 -10.62 -3.87 22.49
C ASN A 300 -10.58 -5.30 23.07
N MET A 301 -11.65 -6.09 22.90
CA MET A 301 -11.64 -7.50 23.29
C MET A 301 -10.59 -8.32 22.52
N ILE A 302 -10.46 -8.07 21.22
CA ILE A 302 -9.43 -8.69 20.36
C ILE A 302 -8.03 -8.27 20.81
N TYR A 303 -7.84 -6.99 21.11
CA TYR A 303 -6.55 -6.46 21.55
C TYR A 303 -6.13 -7.02 22.92
N GLU A 304 -7.04 -7.07 23.90
CA GLU A 304 -6.74 -7.70 25.19
C GLU A 304 -6.46 -9.20 25.02
N ARG A 305 -7.16 -9.88 24.10
CA ARG A 305 -6.87 -11.28 23.79
C ARG A 305 -5.49 -11.48 23.16
N LYS A 306 -5.11 -10.63 22.20
CA LYS A 306 -3.76 -10.60 21.63
C LYS A 306 -2.70 -10.41 22.73
N LYS A 307 -2.96 -9.49 23.66
CA LYS A 307 -2.07 -9.19 24.79
C LYS A 307 -1.94 -10.36 25.76
N GLU A 308 -3.03 -11.05 26.11
CA GLU A 308 -2.99 -12.28 26.93
C GLU A 308 -2.10 -13.36 26.31
N LEU A 309 -2.13 -13.48 24.98
CA LEU A 309 -1.34 -14.44 24.22
C LEU A 309 0.06 -13.93 23.84
N SER A 310 0.39 -12.68 24.21
CA SER A 310 1.63 -12.01 23.79
C SER A 310 1.84 -11.99 22.27
N ILE A 311 0.75 -11.88 21.50
CA ILE A 311 0.77 -11.85 20.04
C ILE A 311 0.71 -10.40 19.56
N LEU A 312 1.57 -10.05 18.61
CA LEU A 312 1.52 -8.77 17.88
C LEU A 312 1.59 -9.01 16.38
N THR A 313 0.74 -8.30 15.63
CA THR A 313 0.83 -8.23 14.18
C THR A 313 1.96 -7.29 13.74
N TYR A 314 2.27 -7.27 12.44
CA TYR A 314 3.22 -6.31 11.89
C TYR A 314 2.78 -4.86 12.09
N ASP A 315 1.47 -4.59 11.97
CA ASP A 315 0.92 -3.25 12.22
C ASP A 315 0.98 -2.88 13.70
N ASP A 316 0.68 -3.82 14.60
CA ASP A 316 0.81 -3.62 16.05
C ASP A 316 2.25 -3.23 16.44
N ILE A 317 3.25 -3.81 15.76
CA ILE A 317 4.67 -3.47 15.99
C ILE A 317 4.96 -2.02 15.61
N LEU A 318 4.45 -1.55 14.46
CA LEU A 318 4.67 -0.18 14.02
C LEU A 318 3.96 0.83 14.94
N ILE A 319 2.70 0.56 15.29
CA ILE A 319 1.92 1.42 16.19
C ILE A 319 2.62 1.54 17.55
N LYS A 320 3.01 0.40 18.15
CA LYS A 320 3.69 0.39 19.45
C LYS A 320 5.07 1.05 19.38
N ALA A 321 5.82 0.88 18.30
CA ALA A 321 7.12 1.52 18.13
C ALA A 321 6.97 3.04 17.97
N ARG A 322 5.97 3.48 17.20
CA ARG A 322 5.59 4.89 17.08
C ARG A 322 5.23 5.45 18.44
N ASP A 323 4.34 4.81 19.19
CA ASP A 323 3.92 5.25 20.52
C ASP A 323 5.08 5.28 21.52
N LEU A 324 5.98 4.29 21.48
CA LEU A 324 7.19 4.25 22.30
C LEU A 324 8.04 5.51 22.07
N ILE A 325 8.30 5.86 20.81
CA ILE A 325 9.14 7.00 20.45
C ILE A 325 8.40 8.34 20.65
N ARG A 326 7.11 8.40 20.32
CA ARG A 326 6.30 9.62 20.46
C ARG A 326 6.07 9.97 21.93
N ASN A 327 5.63 9.02 22.74
CA ASN A 327 5.12 9.28 24.09
C ASN A 327 6.18 9.22 25.18
N ASN A 328 7.38 8.67 24.90
CA ASN A 328 8.47 8.57 25.88
C ASN A 328 9.71 9.38 25.44
N PRO A 329 9.85 10.65 25.86
CA PRO A 329 10.97 11.51 25.48
C PRO A 329 12.35 10.94 25.84
N GLU A 330 12.47 10.24 26.98
CA GLU A 330 13.72 9.62 27.41
C GLU A 330 14.15 8.48 26.48
N VAL A 331 13.21 7.60 26.12
CA VAL A 331 13.44 6.49 25.19
C VAL A 331 13.75 7.03 23.79
N ARG A 332 13.01 8.06 23.34
CA ARG A 332 13.30 8.75 22.09
C ARG A 332 14.73 9.31 22.09
N ASN A 333 15.14 10.01 23.13
CA ASN A 333 16.50 10.56 23.24
C ASN A 333 17.58 9.47 23.32
N TYR A 334 17.28 8.33 23.92
CA TYR A 334 18.15 7.15 23.87
C TYR A 334 18.36 6.67 22.42
N PHE A 335 17.28 6.44 21.68
CA PHE A 335 17.36 5.96 20.29
C PHE A 335 17.92 7.01 19.32
N ARG A 336 17.73 8.31 19.57
CA ARG A 336 18.39 9.40 18.81
C ARG A 336 19.91 9.36 18.91
N LYS A 337 20.43 9.04 20.10
CA LYS A 337 21.87 8.89 20.34
C LYS A 337 22.40 7.58 19.76
N LYS A 338 21.63 6.50 19.92
CA LYS A 338 21.98 5.18 19.40
C LYS A 338 21.94 5.13 17.88
N TYR A 339 20.99 5.79 17.22
CA TYR A 339 20.85 5.83 15.77
C TYR A 339 21.07 7.26 15.29
N ARG A 340 22.35 7.64 15.24
CA ARG A 340 22.75 8.98 14.84
C ARG A 340 22.46 9.26 13.37
N TYR A 341 22.61 8.23 12.53
CA TYR A 341 22.39 8.28 11.08
C TYR A 341 21.37 7.23 10.64
N LEU A 342 20.28 7.67 10.02
CA LEU A 342 19.28 6.84 9.37
C LEU A 342 19.46 6.90 7.85
N LEU A 343 19.68 5.75 7.22
CA LEU A 343 19.76 5.61 5.77
C LEU A 343 18.59 4.73 5.32
N ILE A 344 17.62 5.31 4.61
CA ILE A 344 16.37 4.62 4.27
C ILE A 344 16.31 4.42 2.75
N ASP A 345 16.29 3.16 2.31
CA ASP A 345 16.08 2.78 0.91
C ASP A 345 14.59 2.52 0.64
N GLU A 346 14.18 2.69 -0.61
CA GLU A 346 12.78 2.56 -1.07
C GLU A 346 11.79 3.41 -0.25
N PHE A 347 12.15 4.67 0.02
CA PHE A 347 11.34 5.55 0.87
C PHE A 347 9.92 5.79 0.33
N GLN A 348 9.69 5.66 -0.99
CA GLN A 348 8.37 5.77 -1.62
C GLN A 348 7.38 4.67 -1.20
N ASP A 349 7.87 3.58 -0.59
CA ASP A 349 7.07 2.44 -0.14
C ASP A 349 6.83 2.48 1.38
N THR A 350 7.17 3.59 2.04
CA THR A 350 6.93 3.77 3.48
C THR A 350 5.50 4.17 3.78
N ASP A 351 4.98 3.69 4.91
CA ASP A 351 3.70 4.11 5.47
C ASP A 351 3.86 5.32 6.43
N PRO A 352 2.76 5.99 6.82
CA PRO A 352 2.85 7.16 7.70
C PRO A 352 3.47 6.90 9.08
N LEU A 353 3.27 5.72 9.68
CA LEU A 353 3.87 5.36 10.98
C LEU A 353 5.38 5.20 10.84
N GLN A 354 5.84 4.62 9.74
CA GLN A 354 7.26 4.46 9.42
C GLN A 354 7.97 5.80 9.27
N VAL A 355 7.38 6.73 8.51
CA VAL A 355 7.90 8.09 8.35
C VAL A 355 7.99 8.79 9.69
N GLU A 356 6.91 8.70 10.49
CA GLU A 356 6.88 9.28 11.81
C GLU A 356 8.00 8.77 12.72
N ILE A 357 8.18 7.44 12.81
CA ILE A 357 9.26 6.82 13.61
C ILE A 357 10.62 7.36 13.16
N ALA A 358 10.89 7.37 11.85
CA ALA A 358 12.15 7.85 11.30
C ALA A 358 12.40 9.32 11.64
N TYR A 359 11.40 10.18 11.45
CA TYR A 359 11.54 11.62 11.67
C TYR A 359 11.67 11.98 13.15
N LEU A 360 10.96 11.29 14.05
CA LEU A 360 11.14 11.51 15.49
C LEU A 360 12.53 11.06 15.99
N ILE A 361 13.08 9.98 15.41
CA ILE A 361 14.45 9.51 15.68
C ILE A 361 15.50 10.42 15.03
N ALA A 362 15.27 10.99 13.84
CA ALA A 362 16.17 11.95 13.20
C ALA A 362 16.06 13.36 13.81
N GLY A 363 14.92 13.67 14.42
CA GLY A 363 14.56 14.97 14.95
C GLY A 363 15.33 15.40 16.20
N SER A 364 15.25 16.68 16.52
CA SER A 364 15.77 17.32 17.71
C SER A 364 14.64 17.98 18.51
N GLY A 365 14.85 18.21 19.81
CA GLY A 365 13.83 18.78 20.69
C GLY A 365 12.73 17.80 21.08
N ASP A 366 11.71 18.32 21.75
CA ASP A 366 10.70 17.50 22.45
C ASP A 366 9.36 17.38 21.72
N SER A 367 9.25 17.91 20.49
CA SER A 367 8.03 17.75 19.68
C SER A 367 7.69 16.27 19.51
N THR A 368 6.42 15.96 19.74
CA THR A 368 5.81 14.65 19.51
C THR A 368 5.22 14.54 18.10
N ASP A 369 5.08 15.67 17.41
CA ASP A 369 4.67 15.73 16.03
C ASP A 369 5.90 15.73 15.12
N TRP A 370 5.94 14.76 14.22
CA TRP A 370 7.04 14.59 13.29
C TRP A 370 7.06 15.67 12.20
N GLN A 371 5.91 16.27 11.86
CA GLN A 371 5.80 17.26 10.80
C GLN A 371 6.46 18.59 11.20
N SER A 372 6.40 18.93 12.49
CA SER A 372 7.04 20.12 13.06
C SER A 372 8.44 19.87 13.62
N THR A 373 9.00 18.66 13.48
CA THR A 373 10.29 18.32 14.09
C THR A 373 11.46 18.94 13.32
N LYS A 374 12.40 19.55 14.06
CA LYS A 374 13.66 20.02 13.47
C LYS A 374 14.63 18.86 13.36
N LEU A 375 15.07 18.51 12.15
CA LEU A 375 16.00 17.41 11.94
C LEU A 375 17.41 17.76 12.44
N ARG A 376 18.13 16.77 12.98
CA ARG A 376 19.56 16.94 13.26
C ARG A 376 20.34 16.92 11.95
N ASP A 377 21.40 17.70 11.86
CA ASP A 377 22.25 17.78 10.66
C ASP A 377 22.83 16.40 10.30
N GLY A 378 22.57 15.97 9.05
CA GLY A 378 23.06 14.70 8.50
C GLY A 378 22.38 13.45 9.06
N SER A 379 21.43 13.58 9.97
CA SER A 379 20.83 12.43 10.67
C SER A 379 19.95 11.55 9.80
N ILE A 380 19.46 12.04 8.66
CA ILE A 380 18.60 11.27 7.76
C ILE A 380 19.03 11.40 6.30
N PHE A 381 19.08 10.25 5.63
CA PHE A 381 19.36 10.11 4.21
C PHE A 381 18.30 9.17 3.62
N ILE A 382 17.40 9.71 2.80
CA ILE A 382 16.35 8.91 2.15
C ILE A 382 16.69 8.72 0.68
N VAL A 383 16.40 7.53 0.18
CA VAL A 383 16.57 7.15 -1.22
C VAL A 383 15.27 6.56 -1.70
N GLY A 384 14.80 7.01 -2.86
CA GLY A 384 13.56 6.51 -3.42
C GLY A 384 13.30 6.99 -4.83
N ASP A 385 12.23 6.48 -5.40
CA ASP A 385 11.68 6.99 -6.65
C ASP A 385 10.15 6.96 -6.53
N PRO A 386 9.46 8.11 -6.45
CA PRO A 386 8.02 8.13 -6.33
C PRO A 386 7.33 7.42 -7.51
N LYS A 387 7.97 7.35 -8.69
CA LYS A 387 7.46 6.64 -9.88
C LYS A 387 7.43 5.11 -9.71
N GLN A 388 8.08 4.59 -8.66
CA GLN A 388 8.14 3.16 -8.35
C GLN A 388 7.26 2.78 -7.14
N SER A 389 6.45 3.71 -6.61
CA SER A 389 5.54 3.40 -5.49
C SER A 389 4.41 2.48 -5.97
N ILE A 390 4.45 1.22 -5.55
CA ILE A 390 3.48 0.18 -5.96
C ILE A 390 2.84 -0.55 -4.77
N TYR A 391 3.20 -0.21 -3.53
CA TYR A 391 2.75 -0.88 -2.32
C TYR A 391 1.62 -0.14 -1.59
N HIS A 392 0.75 0.57 -2.31
CA HIS A 392 -0.40 1.26 -1.70
C HIS A 392 -1.33 0.31 -0.91
N PHE A 393 -1.48 -0.93 -1.38
CA PHE A 393 -2.23 -1.99 -0.67
C PHE A 393 -1.59 -2.41 0.66
N ARG A 394 -0.35 -1.99 0.95
CA ARG A 394 0.34 -2.12 2.23
C ARG A 394 0.51 -0.77 2.94
N ARG A 395 -0.41 0.17 2.67
CA ARG A 395 -0.47 1.50 3.29
C ARG A 395 0.69 2.44 2.93
N ALA A 396 1.44 2.16 1.86
CA ALA A 396 2.38 3.14 1.32
C ALA A 396 1.59 4.38 0.83
N ASP A 397 2.04 5.56 1.26
CA ASP A 397 1.31 6.82 1.08
C ASP A 397 2.18 7.88 0.41
N LEU A 398 1.94 8.12 -0.89
CA LEU A 398 2.70 9.08 -1.68
C LEU A 398 2.54 10.54 -1.17
N PRO A 399 1.36 10.99 -0.73
CA PRO A 399 1.22 12.29 -0.06
C PRO A 399 2.15 12.45 1.16
N THR A 400 2.19 11.45 2.04
CA THR A 400 3.09 11.46 3.20
C THR A 400 4.56 11.45 2.79
N TYR A 401 4.93 10.67 1.77
CA TYR A 401 6.28 10.71 1.18
C TYR A 401 6.65 12.13 0.73
N ARG A 402 5.78 12.81 -0.05
CA ARG A 402 6.06 14.15 -0.57
C ARG A 402 6.20 15.15 0.57
N HIS A 403 5.29 15.10 1.54
CA HIS A 403 5.35 15.98 2.71
C HIS A 403 6.62 15.77 3.53
N ALA A 404 7.03 14.51 3.73
CA ALA A 404 8.28 14.19 4.40
C ALA A 404 9.50 14.70 3.62
N GLU A 405 9.53 14.50 2.29
CA GLU A 405 10.57 15.05 1.43
C GLU A 405 10.65 16.57 1.54
N ASP A 406 9.53 17.28 1.51
CA ASP A 406 9.47 18.74 1.64
C ASP A 406 10.08 19.21 2.98
N ILE A 407 9.73 18.56 4.08
CA ILE A 407 10.30 18.86 5.41
C ILE A 407 11.82 18.65 5.44
N LEU A 408 12.29 17.55 4.84
CA LEU A 408 13.70 17.20 4.79
C LEU A 408 14.48 18.20 3.94
N VAL A 409 13.99 18.47 2.72
CA VAL A 409 14.63 19.38 1.76
C VAL A 409 14.62 20.81 2.28
N GLY A 410 13.58 21.24 3.00
CA GLY A 410 13.55 22.54 3.68
C GLY A 410 14.65 22.71 4.75
N GLN A 411 15.26 21.61 5.22
CA GLN A 411 16.33 21.56 6.22
C GLN A 411 17.59 20.85 5.69
N GLY A 412 17.69 20.67 4.37
CA GLY A 412 18.65 19.76 3.75
C GLY A 412 18.74 20.00 2.26
N GLU A 413 18.93 18.93 1.49
CA GLU A 413 19.15 19.00 0.04
C GLU A 413 18.37 17.91 -0.71
N LYS A 414 17.83 18.27 -1.88
CA LYS A 414 17.37 17.28 -2.87
C LYS A 414 18.47 17.01 -3.88
N LYS A 415 18.68 15.74 -4.22
CA LYS A 415 19.59 15.27 -5.27
C LYS A 415 18.88 14.26 -6.16
N MET A 416 19.24 14.21 -7.43
CA MET A 416 18.61 13.37 -8.43
C MET A 416 19.65 12.56 -9.21
N LEU A 417 19.35 11.29 -9.45
CA LEU A 417 20.15 10.41 -10.31
C LEU A 417 19.41 10.13 -11.62
N TYR A 418 20.07 10.42 -12.73
CA TYR A 418 19.53 10.28 -14.09
C TYR A 418 20.23 9.19 -14.90
N SER A 419 21.47 8.83 -14.55
CA SER A 419 22.27 7.87 -15.33
C SER A 419 21.86 6.43 -15.01
N ASN A 420 21.30 5.73 -15.98
CA ASN A 420 20.92 4.32 -15.88
C ASN A 420 22.07 3.42 -16.36
N PHE A 421 22.46 2.46 -15.50
CA PHE A 421 23.56 1.51 -15.76
C PHE A 421 23.06 0.08 -16.00
N ARG A 422 21.75 -0.13 -16.13
CA ARG A 422 21.14 -1.47 -16.22
C ARG A 422 20.62 -1.79 -17.61
N SER A 423 20.12 -0.78 -18.32
CA SER A 423 19.34 -0.93 -19.54
C SER A 423 19.99 -0.22 -20.72
N THR A 424 19.76 -0.76 -21.92
CA THR A 424 20.28 -0.19 -23.16
C THR A 424 19.52 1.07 -23.58
N PRO A 425 20.13 1.95 -24.39
CA PRO A 425 19.47 3.13 -24.94
C PRO A 425 18.13 2.84 -25.61
N THR A 426 17.97 1.71 -26.30
CA THR A 426 16.69 1.31 -26.92
C THR A 426 15.56 1.20 -25.90
N ILE A 427 15.80 0.51 -24.79
CA ILE A 427 14.81 0.34 -23.72
C ILE A 427 14.51 1.69 -23.08
N ILE A 428 15.56 2.44 -22.73
CA ILE A 428 15.43 3.74 -22.07
C ILE A 428 14.64 4.74 -22.92
N ASN A 429 14.92 4.82 -24.22
CA ASN A 429 14.22 5.74 -25.12
C ASN A 429 12.74 5.40 -25.25
N TRP A 430 12.38 4.12 -25.35
CA TRP A 430 10.98 3.72 -25.40
C TRP A 430 10.25 3.95 -24.09
N VAL A 431 10.88 3.63 -22.95
CA VAL A 431 10.32 3.90 -21.62
C VAL A 431 10.06 5.41 -21.48
N ASN A 432 11.07 6.25 -21.75
CA ASN A 432 10.93 7.69 -21.66
C ASN A 432 9.81 8.23 -22.54
N LYS A 433 9.74 7.81 -23.81
CA LYS A 433 8.68 8.23 -24.72
C LYS A 433 7.28 7.81 -24.23
N THR A 434 7.16 6.54 -23.85
CA THR A 434 5.86 5.95 -23.46
C THR A 434 5.34 6.61 -22.18
N PHE A 435 6.17 6.71 -21.14
CA PHE A 435 5.74 7.24 -19.85
C PHE A 435 5.70 8.77 -19.80
N SER A 436 6.42 9.49 -20.67
CA SER A 436 6.20 10.94 -20.82
C SER A 436 4.81 11.26 -21.38
N GLU A 437 4.23 10.37 -22.19
CA GLU A 437 2.88 10.53 -22.73
C GLU A 437 1.79 10.06 -21.75
N ILE A 438 2.04 8.98 -20.99
CA ILE A 438 1.07 8.41 -20.04
C ILE A 438 1.00 9.20 -18.73
N ILE A 439 2.15 9.48 -18.10
CA ILE A 439 2.23 10.17 -16.79
C ILE A 439 2.24 11.70 -17.00
N GLY A 440 2.94 12.17 -18.03
CA GLY A 440 3.12 13.59 -18.30
C GLY A 440 4.22 14.25 -17.45
N GLU A 441 4.68 15.41 -17.92
CA GLU A 441 5.74 16.18 -17.24
C GLU A 441 5.26 16.83 -15.93
N ALA A 442 3.97 17.15 -15.83
CA ALA A 442 3.38 17.71 -14.61
C ALA A 442 2.97 16.64 -13.59
N GLY A 443 2.74 15.39 -14.04
CA GLY A 443 2.06 14.37 -13.26
C GLY A 443 0.63 14.77 -12.89
N ASP A 444 0.07 14.08 -11.90
CA ASP A 444 -1.15 14.44 -11.19
C ASP A 444 -0.77 14.70 -9.72
N GLU A 445 -1.10 15.88 -9.20
CA GLU A 445 -0.69 16.32 -7.86
C GLU A 445 -1.10 15.33 -6.75
N HIS A 446 -2.16 14.55 -6.96
CA HIS A 446 -2.70 13.59 -6.02
C HIS A 446 -2.45 12.12 -6.39
N ILE A 447 -2.25 11.81 -7.68
CA ILE A 447 -2.21 10.42 -8.15
C ILE A 447 -0.81 10.03 -8.62
N ASP A 448 -0.17 10.86 -9.47
CA ASP A 448 1.05 10.48 -10.18
C ASP A 448 2.18 11.51 -10.01
N PRO A 449 3.39 11.10 -9.63
CA PRO A 449 4.53 12.02 -9.61
C PRO A 449 4.92 12.47 -11.02
N PRO A 450 5.52 13.66 -11.18
CA PRO A 450 5.97 14.14 -12.48
C PRO A 450 7.01 13.19 -13.11
N TYR A 451 6.88 12.94 -14.41
CA TYR A 451 7.81 12.05 -15.09
C TYR A 451 9.14 12.74 -15.38
N THR A 452 10.22 12.23 -14.78
CA THR A 452 11.59 12.69 -15.03
C THR A 452 12.36 11.67 -15.87
N PRO A 453 12.78 12.01 -17.10
CA PRO A 453 13.49 11.07 -17.98
C PRO A 453 14.87 10.64 -17.45
N ILE A 454 15.17 9.34 -17.59
CA ILE A 454 16.51 8.77 -17.30
C ILE A 454 17.34 8.64 -18.58
N ARG A 455 18.66 8.56 -18.47
CA ARG A 455 19.58 8.43 -19.62
C ARG A 455 20.45 7.19 -19.49
N ALA A 456 20.51 6.39 -20.55
CA ALA A 456 21.40 5.23 -20.59
C ALA A 456 22.86 5.69 -20.51
N HIS A 457 23.61 5.11 -19.57
CA HIS A 457 25.06 5.28 -19.49
C HIS A 457 25.80 4.20 -20.28
N ILE A 458 25.21 3.01 -20.43
CA ILE A 458 25.77 1.94 -21.26
C ILE A 458 25.72 2.38 -22.73
N SER A 459 26.86 2.28 -23.43
CA SER A 459 26.93 2.56 -24.87
C SER A 459 26.48 1.36 -25.72
N ASP A 460 25.87 1.65 -26.86
CA ASP A 460 25.52 0.66 -27.91
C ASP A 460 26.73 0.25 -28.77
N GLU A 461 27.95 0.65 -28.41
CA GLU A 461 29.15 0.56 -29.27
C GLU A 461 29.67 -0.86 -29.53
N THR A 462 28.99 -1.90 -29.05
CA THR A 462 29.36 -3.29 -29.35
C THR A 462 28.28 -3.92 -30.23
N HIS A 463 28.70 -4.66 -31.27
CA HIS A 463 27.94 -5.21 -32.40
C HIS A 463 26.71 -6.12 -32.09
N ILE A 464 26.10 -6.05 -30.91
CA ILE A 464 24.88 -6.77 -30.53
C ILE A 464 23.66 -5.98 -31.04
N LYS A 465 23.30 -6.21 -32.32
CA LYS A 465 22.18 -5.56 -33.04
C LYS A 465 20.75 -5.91 -32.53
N HIS A 466 20.57 -6.32 -31.27
CA HIS A 466 19.33 -7.02 -30.85
C HIS A 466 18.63 -6.46 -29.60
N SER A 467 18.94 -5.24 -29.15
CA SER A 467 18.01 -4.57 -28.22
C SER A 467 16.76 -4.17 -29.00
N SER A 468 15.62 -4.75 -28.65
CA SER A 468 14.35 -4.47 -29.34
C SER A 468 13.19 -4.65 -28.38
N ILE A 469 12.13 -3.91 -28.64
CA ILE A 469 10.86 -4.02 -27.91
C ILE A 469 9.89 -4.65 -28.87
N VAL A 470 9.32 -5.78 -28.45
CA VAL A 470 8.50 -6.63 -29.30
C VAL A 470 7.13 -6.75 -28.63
N PHE A 471 6.09 -6.33 -29.35
CA PHE A 471 4.72 -6.63 -28.98
C PHE A 471 4.35 -8.00 -29.56
N LEU A 472 4.16 -8.98 -28.69
CA LEU A 472 3.72 -10.31 -29.09
C LEU A 472 2.19 -10.30 -29.19
N LEU A 473 1.68 -10.23 -30.41
CA LEU A 473 0.25 -10.28 -30.69
C LEU A 473 -0.11 -11.65 -31.27
N PRO A 474 -1.11 -12.36 -30.72
CA PRO A 474 -1.59 -13.59 -31.32
C PRO A 474 -2.22 -13.30 -32.69
N LYS A 475 -2.17 -14.28 -33.60
CA LYS A 475 -2.86 -14.15 -34.89
C LYS A 475 -4.37 -14.09 -34.65
N ILE A 476 -5.07 -13.29 -35.46
CA ILE A 476 -6.54 -13.16 -35.36
C ILE A 476 -7.23 -14.52 -35.45
N GLU A 477 -6.74 -15.41 -36.30
CA GLU A 477 -7.24 -16.79 -36.47
C GLU A 477 -7.18 -17.62 -35.18
N ASP A 478 -6.20 -17.36 -34.30
CA ASP A 478 -6.01 -18.11 -33.05
C ASP A 478 -6.92 -17.59 -31.92
N VAL A 479 -7.57 -16.43 -32.11
CA VAL A 479 -8.35 -15.76 -31.06
C VAL A 479 -9.77 -15.38 -31.46
N CYS A 480 -10.13 -15.46 -32.74
CA CYS A 480 -11.40 -14.95 -33.26
C CYS A 480 -12.64 -15.70 -32.75
N GLU A 481 -12.49 -16.96 -32.33
CA GLU A 481 -13.59 -17.78 -31.80
C GLU A 481 -13.63 -17.83 -30.27
N LEU A 482 -12.61 -17.29 -29.60
CA LEU A 482 -12.48 -17.32 -28.14
C LEU A 482 -13.47 -16.37 -27.47
N LYS A 483 -14.03 -16.83 -26.34
CA LYS A 483 -15.02 -16.06 -25.56
C LYS A 483 -14.65 -15.94 -24.10
N GLY A 484 -13.81 -16.84 -23.57
CA GLY A 484 -13.40 -16.87 -22.17
C GLY A 484 -12.04 -16.21 -21.94
N VAL A 485 -11.90 -15.46 -20.85
CA VAL A 485 -10.62 -14.83 -20.44
C VAL A 485 -9.49 -15.84 -20.30
N ASP A 486 -9.79 -17.03 -19.75
CA ASP A 486 -8.79 -18.08 -19.55
C ASP A 486 -8.32 -18.67 -20.88
N GLU A 487 -9.21 -18.79 -21.88
CA GLU A 487 -8.83 -19.24 -23.23
C GLU A 487 -7.84 -18.27 -23.89
N PHE A 488 -8.06 -16.95 -23.75
CA PHE A 488 -7.11 -15.94 -24.24
C PHE A 488 -5.74 -16.06 -23.55
N ARG A 489 -5.74 -16.35 -22.24
CA ARG A 489 -4.51 -16.52 -21.45
C ARG A 489 -3.74 -17.78 -21.84
N GLU A 490 -4.43 -18.89 -22.13
CA GLU A 490 -3.78 -20.10 -22.64
C GLU A 490 -3.06 -19.84 -23.97
N VAL A 491 -3.70 -19.09 -24.89
CA VAL A 491 -3.06 -18.68 -26.15
C VAL A 491 -1.86 -17.78 -25.86
N GLU A 492 -2.00 -16.78 -25.00
CA GLU A 492 -0.90 -15.89 -24.59
C GLU A 492 0.29 -16.67 -24.03
N ALA A 493 0.04 -17.59 -23.08
CA ALA A 493 1.06 -18.40 -22.43
C ALA A 493 1.82 -19.28 -23.44
N ASN A 494 1.11 -19.89 -24.39
CA ASN A 494 1.73 -20.67 -25.47
C ASN A 494 2.57 -19.80 -26.40
N TYR A 495 2.09 -18.60 -26.75
CA TYR A 495 2.86 -17.65 -27.55
C TYR A 495 4.15 -17.21 -26.84
N ILE A 496 4.09 -16.93 -25.54
CA ILE A 496 5.25 -16.60 -24.70
C ILE A 496 6.23 -17.78 -24.65
N ALA A 497 5.77 -18.98 -24.30
CA ALA A 497 6.60 -20.18 -24.21
C ALA A 497 7.28 -20.50 -25.55
N SER A 498 6.53 -20.45 -26.66
CA SER A 498 7.09 -20.67 -28.00
C SER A 498 8.16 -19.63 -28.36
N THR A 499 7.98 -18.38 -27.93
CA THR A 499 8.92 -17.28 -28.19
C THR A 499 10.18 -17.44 -27.37
N ILE A 500 10.06 -17.77 -26.09
CA ILE A 500 11.18 -18.09 -25.20
C ILE A 500 12.00 -19.24 -25.79
N ASN A 501 11.34 -20.32 -26.21
CA ASN A 501 12.02 -21.46 -26.80
C ASN A 501 12.79 -21.07 -28.07
N LYS A 502 12.19 -20.25 -28.95
CA LYS A 502 12.87 -19.73 -30.16
C LYS A 502 14.06 -18.84 -29.83
N ILE A 503 13.97 -17.98 -28.82
CA ILE A 503 15.05 -17.09 -28.40
C ILE A 503 16.26 -17.92 -27.93
N VAL A 504 16.01 -18.92 -27.09
CA VAL A 504 17.06 -19.80 -26.56
C VAL A 504 17.62 -20.72 -27.64
N SER A 505 16.76 -21.35 -28.46
CA SER A 505 17.21 -22.25 -29.53
C SER A 505 18.03 -21.55 -30.61
N ASN A 506 17.71 -20.29 -30.90
CA ASN A 506 18.46 -19.47 -31.85
C ASN A 506 19.74 -18.88 -31.23
N GLY A 507 20.00 -19.14 -29.95
CA GLY A 507 21.26 -18.80 -29.28
C GLY A 507 21.53 -17.30 -29.23
N TRP A 508 20.49 -16.49 -28.99
CA TRP A 508 20.61 -15.03 -28.86
C TRP A 508 21.75 -14.66 -27.91
N LYS A 509 22.45 -13.56 -28.19
CA LYS A 509 23.61 -13.14 -27.41
C LYS A 509 23.21 -12.10 -26.37
N ILE A 510 23.71 -12.28 -25.15
CA ILE A 510 23.56 -11.32 -24.05
C ILE A 510 24.94 -10.91 -23.54
N ARG A 511 25.00 -9.72 -22.94
CA ARG A 511 26.19 -9.19 -22.29
C ARG A 511 26.07 -9.40 -20.78
N THR A 512 27.11 -9.96 -20.19
CA THR A 512 27.31 -10.12 -18.75
C THR A 512 28.58 -9.39 -18.32
N GLU A 513 28.86 -9.35 -17.03
CA GLU A 513 30.12 -8.81 -16.48
C GLU A 513 31.34 -9.57 -17.03
N ASP A 514 31.22 -10.89 -17.20
CA ASP A 514 32.27 -11.77 -17.76
C ASP A 514 32.40 -11.74 -19.30
N GLY A 515 31.65 -10.87 -19.99
CA GLY A 515 31.69 -10.74 -21.45
C GLY A 515 30.38 -11.11 -22.15
N VAL A 516 30.46 -11.58 -23.40
CA VAL A 516 29.27 -11.90 -24.22
C VAL A 516 29.07 -13.41 -24.26
N ARG A 517 27.88 -13.89 -23.88
CA ARG A 517 27.50 -15.30 -23.95
C ARG A 517 26.14 -15.52 -24.62
N SER A 518 25.84 -16.77 -24.97
CA SER A 518 24.49 -17.14 -25.40
C SER A 518 23.52 -17.08 -24.22
N ILE A 519 22.27 -16.70 -24.53
CA ILE A 519 21.16 -16.66 -23.60
C ILE A 519 20.83 -18.07 -23.10
N SER A 520 20.40 -18.15 -21.85
CA SER A 520 19.88 -19.34 -21.20
C SER A 520 18.48 -19.04 -20.65
N TYR A 521 17.71 -20.08 -20.29
CA TYR A 521 16.40 -19.87 -19.67
C TYR A 521 16.48 -19.06 -18.37
N GLY A 522 17.59 -19.14 -17.63
CA GLY A 522 17.82 -18.37 -16.40
C GLY A 522 17.97 -16.86 -16.61
N ASP A 523 18.11 -16.40 -17.86
CA ASP A 523 18.20 -14.98 -18.20
C ASP A 523 16.83 -14.35 -18.52
N ILE A 524 15.77 -15.16 -18.49
CA ILE A 524 14.43 -14.76 -18.90
C ILE A 524 13.53 -14.71 -17.67
N ALA A 525 12.80 -13.60 -17.52
CA ALA A 525 11.79 -13.42 -16.49
C ALA A 525 10.44 -13.12 -17.14
N ILE A 526 9.38 -13.71 -16.61
CA ILE A 526 7.99 -13.39 -16.96
C ILE A 526 7.39 -12.62 -15.78
N LEU A 527 6.86 -11.43 -16.05
CA LEU A 527 6.24 -10.57 -15.05
C LEU A 527 4.74 -10.49 -15.34
N TYR A 528 3.92 -10.64 -14.31
CA TYR A 528 2.47 -10.56 -14.38
C TYR A 528 1.92 -9.96 -13.09
N MET A 529 0.72 -9.39 -13.13
CA MET A 529 0.16 -8.61 -12.01
C MET A 529 -0.35 -9.45 -10.84
N ALA A 530 -0.83 -10.68 -11.09
CA ALA A 530 -1.42 -11.53 -10.06
C ALA A 530 -1.09 -13.01 -10.24
N ASN A 531 -0.79 -13.71 -9.14
CA ASN A 531 -0.43 -15.14 -9.10
C ASN A 531 -1.60 -16.11 -9.33
N THR A 532 -2.80 -15.62 -9.65
CA THR A 532 -4.02 -16.44 -9.78
C THR A 532 -4.02 -17.39 -10.98
N GLN A 533 -3.00 -17.33 -11.85
CA GLN A 533 -2.98 -18.03 -13.14
C GLN A 533 -1.66 -18.78 -13.39
N ASN A 534 -0.90 -19.05 -12.33
CA ASN A 534 0.39 -19.72 -12.42
C ASN A 534 0.31 -21.07 -13.16
N THR A 535 -0.80 -21.80 -12.99
CA THR A 535 -1.04 -23.10 -13.63
C THR A 535 -1.07 -23.04 -15.16
N ILE A 536 -1.65 -21.98 -15.75
CA ILE A 536 -1.73 -21.82 -17.22
C ILE A 536 -0.33 -21.64 -17.81
N TYR A 537 0.47 -20.75 -17.23
CA TYR A 537 1.85 -20.51 -17.69
C TYR A 537 2.76 -21.71 -17.42
N GLU A 538 2.58 -22.40 -16.29
CA GLU A 538 3.27 -23.66 -15.97
C GLU A 538 3.03 -24.73 -17.03
N GLN A 539 1.76 -24.99 -17.38
CA GLN A 539 1.42 -25.96 -18.41
C GLN A 539 2.05 -25.61 -19.76
N ALA A 540 2.04 -24.33 -20.14
CA ALA A 540 2.72 -23.88 -21.36
C ALA A 540 4.24 -24.13 -21.29
N MET A 541 4.92 -23.82 -20.19
CA MET A 541 6.36 -24.09 -20.05
C MET A 541 6.67 -25.59 -20.15
N LEU A 542 5.86 -26.44 -19.50
CA LEU A 542 5.98 -27.90 -19.58
C LEU A 542 5.81 -28.42 -21.01
N ASN A 543 4.80 -27.93 -21.74
CA ASN A 543 4.54 -28.32 -23.13
C ASN A 543 5.73 -28.02 -24.07
N TYR A 544 6.48 -26.96 -23.78
CA TYR A 544 7.67 -26.57 -24.53
C TYR A 544 8.99 -27.08 -23.92
N ASN A 545 8.94 -27.90 -22.87
CA ASN A 545 10.11 -28.40 -22.11
C ASN A 545 11.03 -27.27 -21.60
N ILE A 546 10.44 -26.15 -21.15
CA ILE A 546 11.17 -25.00 -20.62
C ILE A 546 11.30 -25.18 -19.10
N PRO A 547 12.52 -25.14 -18.54
CA PRO A 547 12.69 -25.13 -17.08
C PRO A 547 12.20 -23.80 -16.52
N TYR A 548 11.37 -23.85 -15.47
CA TYR A 548 10.80 -22.68 -14.80
C TYR A 548 10.93 -22.80 -13.28
N ALA A 549 10.82 -21.64 -12.61
CA ALA A 549 10.73 -21.55 -11.16
C ALA A 549 9.81 -20.40 -10.79
N PHE A 550 8.87 -20.64 -9.88
CA PHE A 550 8.03 -19.59 -9.30
C PHE A 550 8.77 -18.88 -8.17
N ILE A 551 8.74 -17.55 -8.18
CA ILE A 551 9.25 -16.72 -7.09
C ILE A 551 8.06 -16.40 -6.19
N ASN A 552 8.14 -16.74 -4.89
CA ASN A 552 7.08 -16.65 -3.88
C ASN A 552 5.92 -17.66 -4.05
N ALA A 553 6.24 -18.95 -3.96
CA ALA A 553 5.31 -20.07 -4.13
C ALA A 553 4.59 -20.51 -2.83
N ASP A 554 4.53 -19.68 -1.80
CA ASP A 554 4.02 -20.08 -0.47
C ASP A 554 2.56 -20.59 -0.53
N HIS A 555 1.73 -20.03 -1.41
CA HIS A 555 0.36 -20.48 -1.64
C HIS A 555 0.25 -21.78 -2.45
N ILE A 556 1.27 -22.13 -3.26
CA ILE A 556 1.24 -23.34 -4.10
C ILE A 556 1.36 -24.59 -3.22
N LEU A 557 2.09 -24.49 -2.11
CA LEU A 557 2.29 -25.62 -1.20
C LEU A 557 0.95 -26.12 -0.61
N GLU A 558 0.04 -25.24 -0.19
CA GLU A 558 -1.23 -25.66 0.40
C GLU A 558 -2.21 -26.30 -0.60
N GLU A 559 -2.07 -26.00 -1.89
CA GLU A 559 -2.96 -26.50 -2.94
C GLU A 559 -2.47 -27.76 -3.63
N THR A 560 -1.18 -28.12 -3.49
CA THR A 560 -0.64 -29.35 -4.07
C THR A 560 -1.36 -30.58 -3.54
N HIS A 561 -1.64 -31.52 -4.44
CA HIS A 561 -2.34 -32.77 -4.12
C HIS A 561 -1.59 -33.57 -3.05
N GLU A 562 -0.27 -33.51 -3.05
CA GLU A 562 0.62 -34.18 -2.11
C GLU A 562 0.47 -33.63 -0.69
N ILE A 563 0.44 -32.30 -0.54
CA ILE A 563 0.28 -31.65 0.78
C ILE A 563 -1.14 -31.84 1.29
N ARG A 564 -2.17 -31.75 0.44
CA ARG A 564 -3.54 -32.12 0.82
C ARG A 564 -3.62 -33.57 1.28
N GLY A 565 -3.01 -34.49 0.55
CA GLY A 565 -2.95 -35.90 0.92
C GLY A 565 -2.26 -36.12 2.28
N LEU A 566 -1.11 -35.46 2.50
CA LEU A 566 -0.40 -35.47 3.78
C LEU A 566 -1.25 -34.88 4.92
N LYS A 567 -1.93 -33.74 4.69
CA LYS A 567 -2.81 -33.11 5.66
C LYS A 567 -3.96 -34.04 6.05
N THR A 568 -4.61 -34.68 5.09
CA THR A 568 -5.68 -35.66 5.35
C THR A 568 -5.16 -36.85 6.15
N ILE A 569 -3.95 -37.36 5.85
CA ILE A 569 -3.33 -38.44 6.63
C ILE A 569 -3.06 -37.98 8.08
N LEU A 570 -2.52 -36.77 8.26
CA LEU A 570 -2.22 -36.22 9.59
C LEU A 570 -3.51 -35.97 10.40
N GLU A 571 -4.57 -35.46 9.78
CA GLU A 571 -5.88 -35.29 10.39
C GLU A 571 -6.50 -36.64 10.79
N ALA A 572 -6.32 -37.67 9.97
CA ALA A 572 -6.77 -39.03 10.27
C ALA A 572 -5.95 -39.72 11.38
N ILE A 573 -4.71 -39.28 11.63
CA ILE A 573 -3.87 -39.76 12.76
C ILE A 573 -4.21 -38.99 14.05
N ARG A 574 -4.61 -37.71 13.93
CA ARG A 574 -4.93 -36.85 15.07
C ARG A 574 -6.29 -37.19 15.68
N ASN A 575 -7.25 -37.59 14.85
CA ASN A 575 -8.54 -38.16 15.26
C ASN A 575 -8.39 -39.64 15.60
#